data_AF-A0A1H9HC32-F1
#
_entry.id   AF-A0A1H9HC32-F1
#
_cell.length_a   1.000
_cell.length_b   1.000
_cell.length_c   1.000
_cell.angle_alpha   90.00
_cell.angle_beta   90.00
_cell.angle_gamma   90.00
#
_symmetry.space_group_name_H-M   'P 1'
#
loop_
_entity.id
_entity.type
_entity.pdbx_description
1 polymer ?
#
loop_
_entity_poly.entity_id
_entity_poly.type
_entity_poly.pdbx_seq_one_letter_code
_entity_poly.pdbx_strand_id
1 'polypeptide(L)'
;MCVPGEPVYLVPEPKNPVDPRAIAVFSARHIQIGYIRAERAQFIGGALQRGGLAAIFQGKARWGATVRAHLDGTQPTLPDVSDSRAFDWPPPGSEDPDWWPDEEWPD
;
A
#
# COMPACT_ATOMS: atom_id res chain seq x y z
N MET A 1 -17.65 7.86 -3.31
CA MET A 1 -16.44 7.13 -3.78
C MET A 1 -15.24 7.65 -3.00
N CYS A 2 -14.26 6.82 -2.62
CA CYS A 2 -13.11 7.25 -1.82
C CYS A 2 -12.17 8.20 -2.57
N VAL A 3 -11.59 9.16 -1.86
CA VAL A 3 -10.58 10.10 -2.37
C VAL A 3 -9.20 9.68 -1.83
N PRO A 4 -8.13 9.72 -2.65
CA PRO A 4 -6.77 9.46 -2.16
C PRO A 4 -6.44 10.28 -0.90
N GLY A 5 -5.86 9.63 0.10
CA GLY A 5 -5.50 10.22 1.39
C GLY A 5 -6.58 10.09 2.45
N GLU A 6 -7.82 9.73 2.08
CA GLU A 6 -8.87 9.51 3.08
C GLU A 6 -8.58 8.29 3.95
N PRO A 7 -8.95 8.34 5.24
CA PRO A 7 -8.80 7.19 6.12
C PRO A 7 -9.66 6.01 5.65
N VAL A 8 -9.14 4.80 5.86
CA VAL A 8 -9.89 3.56 5.70
C VAL A 8 -9.81 2.74 6.98
N TYR A 9 -10.89 2.04 7.28
CA TYR A 9 -11.01 1.19 8.47
C TYR A 9 -10.88 -0.26 8.08
N LEU A 10 -10.03 -0.99 8.80
CA LEU A 10 -9.83 -2.41 8.61
C LEU A 10 -10.54 -3.17 9.74
N VAL A 11 -11.48 -4.03 9.37
CA VAL A 11 -12.35 -4.74 10.32
C VAL A 11 -12.22 -6.25 10.11
N PRO A 12 -11.66 -7.00 11.08
CA PRO A 12 -11.61 -8.46 11.01
C PRO A 12 -13.00 -9.09 11.03
N GLU A 13 -13.21 -10.11 10.20
CA GLU A 13 -14.45 -10.88 10.14
C GLU A 13 -14.20 -12.36 10.49
N PRO A 14 -13.98 -12.70 11.77
CA PRO A 14 -13.66 -14.07 12.20
C PRO A 14 -14.78 -15.09 11.94
N LYS A 15 -16.00 -14.61 11.66
CA LYS A 15 -17.18 -15.43 11.35
C LYS A 15 -17.48 -15.48 9.85
N ASN A 16 -16.59 -14.98 9.01
CA ASN A 16 -16.79 -15.02 7.56
C ASN A 16 -16.82 -16.49 7.09
N PRO A 17 -17.82 -16.90 6.29
CA PRO A 17 -18.02 -18.29 5.91
C PRO A 17 -16.98 -18.83 4.92
N VAL A 18 -16.27 -17.94 4.22
CA VAL A 18 -15.27 -18.31 3.19
C VAL A 18 -13.86 -18.32 3.78
N ASP A 19 -13.49 -17.26 4.52
CA ASP A 19 -12.18 -17.13 5.15
C ASP A 19 -12.30 -16.47 6.53
N PRO A 20 -12.11 -17.22 7.64
CA PRO A 20 -12.11 -16.66 9.00
C PRO A 20 -11.01 -15.62 9.26
N ARG A 21 -10.02 -15.49 8.36
CA ARG A 21 -8.98 -14.45 8.44
C ARG A 21 -9.32 -13.21 7.63
N ALA A 22 -10.50 -13.16 6.99
CA ALA A 22 -10.91 -12.03 6.18
C ALA A 22 -10.90 -10.72 6.97
N ILE A 23 -10.42 -9.67 6.32
CA ILE A 23 -10.42 -8.31 6.87
C ILE A 23 -11.13 -7.42 5.86
N ALA A 24 -12.32 -6.96 6.23
CA ALA A 24 -13.10 -6.03 5.45
C ALA A 24 -12.46 -4.63 5.50
N VAL A 25 -12.53 -3.93 4.37
CA VAL A 25 -12.04 -2.56 4.22
C VAL A 25 -13.23 -1.63 4.06
N PHE A 26 -13.36 -0.67 4.97
CA PHE A 26 -14.39 0.35 4.94
C PHE A 26 -13.79 1.71 4.64
N SER A 27 -14.51 2.52 3.88
CA SER A 27 -14.18 3.93 3.66
C SER A 27 -14.46 4.77 4.91
N ALA A 28 -13.93 6.00 4.94
CA ALA A 28 -14.28 7.03 5.94
C ALA A 28 -15.80 7.25 6.12
N ARG A 29 -16.59 6.88 5.10
CA ARG A 29 -18.06 6.98 5.08
C ARG A 29 -18.76 5.69 5.49
N HIS A 30 -18.06 4.73 6.08
CA HIS A 30 -18.58 3.43 6.52
C HIS A 30 -19.17 2.56 5.40
N ILE A 31 -18.79 2.83 4.15
CA ILE A 31 -19.13 1.98 3.00
C ILE A 31 -18.02 0.95 2.83
N GLN A 32 -18.37 -0.34 2.78
CA GLN A 32 -17.42 -1.41 2.47
C GLN A 32 -16.95 -1.30 1.03
N ILE A 33 -15.62 -1.25 0.83
CA ILE A 33 -15.00 -1.12 -0.49
C ILE A 33 -14.30 -2.39 -0.95
N GLY A 34 -14.19 -3.39 -0.07
CA GLY A 34 -13.66 -4.70 -0.39
C GLY A 34 -13.05 -5.41 0.82
N TYR A 35 -12.11 -6.30 0.54
CA TYR A 35 -11.36 -7.06 1.53
C TYR A 35 -9.86 -6.91 1.28
N ILE A 36 -9.07 -7.01 2.35
CA ILE A 36 -7.62 -7.23 2.22
C ILE A 36 -7.40 -8.57 1.54
N ARG A 37 -6.41 -8.63 0.64
CA ARG A 37 -6.07 -9.89 -0.02
C ARG A 37 -5.68 -10.95 1.01
N ALA A 38 -6.11 -12.19 0.80
CA ALA A 38 -5.93 -13.30 1.74
C ALA A 38 -4.45 -13.49 2.14
N GLU A 39 -3.50 -13.30 1.21
CA GLU A 39 -2.08 -13.51 1.47
C GLU A 39 -1.52 -12.52 2.52
N ARG A 40 -2.16 -11.35 2.68
CA ARG A 40 -1.77 -10.31 3.65
C ARG A 40 -2.67 -10.27 4.88
N ALA A 41 -3.84 -10.89 4.82
CA ALA A 41 -4.86 -10.77 5.86
C ALA A 41 -4.36 -11.23 7.24
N GLN A 42 -3.60 -12.34 7.30
CA GLN A 42 -3.02 -12.82 8.57
C GLN A 42 -2.02 -11.82 9.17
N PHE A 43 -1.14 -11.24 8.36
CA PHE A 43 -0.14 -10.27 8.82
C PHE A 43 -0.80 -8.98 9.34
N ILE A 44 -1.76 -8.46 8.58
CA ILE A 44 -2.53 -7.27 8.94
C ILE A 44 -3.40 -7.53 10.18
N GLY A 45 -4.01 -8.71 10.29
CA GLY A 45 -4.77 -9.11 11.47
C GLY A 45 -3.92 -9.12 12.74
N GLY A 46 -2.70 -9.63 12.67
CA GLY A 46 -1.74 -9.55 13.77
C GLY A 46 -1.34 -8.11 14.12
N ALA A 47 -1.22 -7.22 13.13
CA ALA A 47 -0.94 -5.80 13.38
C ALA A 47 -2.12 -5.06 14.02
N LEU A 48 -3.35 -5.36 13.59
CA LEU A 48 -4.58 -4.83 14.21
C LEU A 48 -4.68 -5.21 15.69
N GLN A 49 -4.36 -6.45 16.04
CA GLN A 49 -4.37 -6.91 17.44
C GLN A 49 -3.36 -6.16 18.33
N ARG A 50 -2.26 -5.68 17.76
CA ARG A 50 -1.26 -4.87 18.49
C ARG A 50 -1.68 -3.40 18.65
N GLY A 51 -2.73 -2.95 17.97
CA GLY A 51 -3.27 -1.59 18.10
C GLY A 51 -2.51 -0.48 17.36
N GLY A 52 -1.42 -0.80 16.64
CA GLY A 52 -0.59 0.16 15.92
C GLY A 52 -0.95 0.33 14.45
N LEU A 53 -2.17 0.08 14.01
CA LEU A 53 -2.48 0.13 12.57
C LEU A 53 -3.28 1.38 12.19
N ALA A 54 -2.73 2.16 11.27
CA ALA A 54 -3.42 3.27 10.61
C ALA A 54 -3.34 3.10 9.09
N ALA A 55 -4.43 3.36 8.38
CA ALA A 55 -4.51 3.12 6.94
C ALA A 55 -5.26 4.23 6.19
N ILE A 56 -4.79 4.52 4.98
CA ILE A 56 -5.41 5.48 4.05
C ILE A 56 -5.64 4.85 2.67
N PHE A 57 -6.65 5.35 1.96
CA PHE A 57 -6.88 5.02 0.57
C PHE A 57 -5.80 5.67 -0.29
N GLN A 58 -5.03 4.88 -1.05
CA GLN A 58 -4.02 5.41 -1.96
C GLN A 58 -4.61 5.71 -3.33
N GLY A 59 -5.46 4.81 -3.85
CA GLY A 59 -6.06 5.00 -5.17
C GLY A 59 -6.76 3.76 -5.70
N LYS A 60 -7.40 3.93 -6.85
CA LYS A 60 -8.01 2.84 -7.60
C LYS A 60 -6.93 2.14 -8.43
N ALA A 61 -6.93 0.81 -8.40
CA ALA A 61 -6.12 -0.05 -9.26
C ALA A 61 -7.01 -0.79 -10.27
N ARG A 62 -6.40 -1.39 -11.30
CA ARG A 62 -7.13 -2.22 -12.29
C ARG A 62 -7.90 -3.37 -11.64
N TRP A 63 -7.33 -3.94 -10.57
CA TRP A 63 -7.86 -5.10 -9.84
C TRP A 63 -8.64 -4.73 -8.56
N GLY A 64 -8.83 -3.44 -8.25
CA GLY A 64 -9.53 -3.02 -7.04
C GLY A 64 -9.03 -1.69 -6.47
N ALA A 65 -8.70 -1.69 -5.19
CA ALA A 65 -8.20 -0.53 -4.46
C ALA A 65 -6.82 -0.80 -3.87
N THR A 66 -5.97 0.22 -3.87
CA THR A 66 -4.70 0.22 -3.14
C THR A 66 -4.87 1.03 -1.86
N VAL A 67 -4.46 0.43 -0.75
CA VAL A 67 -4.48 1.02 0.59
C VAL A 67 -3.04 1.05 1.11
N ARG A 68 -2.66 2.16 1.72
CA ARG A 68 -1.38 2.32 2.42
C ARG A 68 -1.63 2.22 3.91
N ALA A 69 -0.82 1.44 4.62
CA ALA A 69 -0.95 1.26 6.05
C ALA A 69 0.42 1.38 6.73
N HIS A 70 0.43 2.05 7.88
CA HIS A 70 1.53 2.04 8.84
C HIS A 70 1.16 1.10 9.99
N LEU A 71 2.15 0.39 10.53
CA LEU A 71 1.96 -0.69 11.53
C LEU A 71 2.44 -0.29 12.94
N ASP A 72 2.92 0.93 13.09
CA ASP A 72 3.45 1.54 14.30
C ASP A 72 2.50 2.58 14.93
N GLY A 73 1.34 2.80 14.34
CA GLY A 73 0.30 3.73 14.78
C GLY A 73 0.48 5.14 14.23
N THR A 74 1.55 5.40 13.49
CA THR A 74 1.76 6.70 12.84
C THR A 74 0.81 6.88 11.67
N GLN A 75 0.44 8.12 11.38
CA GLN A 75 -0.48 8.40 10.29
C GLN A 75 0.24 8.27 8.93
N PRO A 76 -0.20 7.37 8.03
CA PRO A 76 0.37 7.29 6.71
C PRO A 76 0.02 8.55 5.90
N THR A 77 0.96 8.99 5.07
CA THR A 77 0.76 10.05 4.09
C THR A 77 0.88 9.48 2.68
N LEU A 78 0.28 10.17 1.71
CA LEU A 78 0.53 9.84 0.31
C LEU A 78 1.93 10.34 -0.07
N PRO A 79 2.68 9.59 -0.90
CA PRO A 79 3.86 10.14 -1.53
C PRO A 79 3.45 11.29 -2.45
N ASP A 80 4.32 12.27 -2.60
CA ASP A 80 4.15 13.29 -3.63
C ASP A 80 4.10 12.61 -5.01
N VAL A 81 3.12 12.98 -5.82
CA VAL A 81 2.92 12.41 -7.16
C VAL A 81 4.13 12.67 -8.07
N SER A 82 4.98 13.63 -7.70
CA SER A 82 6.25 13.95 -8.36
C SER A 82 7.41 13.03 -7.96
N ASP A 83 7.19 11.90 -7.29
CA ASP A 83 8.26 10.91 -7.14
C ASP A 83 8.47 10.14 -8.47
N SER A 84 8.88 10.92 -9.47
CA SER A 84 9.34 10.50 -10.79
C SER A 84 10.69 9.77 -10.72
N ARG A 85 11.30 9.61 -9.54
CA ARG A 85 12.56 8.85 -9.38
C ARG A 85 12.44 7.36 -9.73
N ALA A 86 11.22 6.83 -9.88
CA ALA A 86 10.99 5.50 -10.43
C ALA A 86 10.98 5.45 -11.98
N PHE A 87 10.91 6.61 -12.65
CA PHE A 87 10.84 6.74 -14.11
C PHE A 87 11.94 7.63 -14.73
N ASP A 88 12.62 8.45 -13.93
CA ASP A 88 13.75 9.27 -14.38
C ASP A 88 15.01 8.40 -14.40
N TRP A 89 15.05 7.51 -15.39
CA TRP A 89 16.32 7.14 -15.97
C TRP A 89 16.69 8.24 -16.99
N PRO A 90 17.87 8.87 -16.87
CA PRO A 90 18.95 8.53 -15.95
C PRO A 90 18.85 9.34 -14.62
N PRO A 91 19.43 8.84 -13.51
CA PRO A 91 19.24 9.39 -12.16
C PRO A 91 19.78 10.83 -12.02
N PRO A 92 19.23 11.65 -11.11
CA PRO A 92 19.75 13.01 -10.87
C PRO A 92 21.22 12.94 -10.43
N GLY A 93 22.12 13.39 -11.31
CA GLY A 93 23.58 13.26 -11.18
C GLY A 93 24.27 12.63 -12.41
N SER A 94 23.49 12.08 -13.34
CA SER A 94 23.98 11.65 -14.66
C SER A 94 23.79 12.79 -15.66
N GLU A 95 24.86 13.54 -15.89
CA GLU A 95 24.87 14.62 -16.91
C GLU A 95 25.04 14.07 -18.34
N ASP A 96 25.22 12.76 -18.49
CA ASP A 96 25.51 12.11 -19.78
C ASP A 96 24.57 10.92 -20.03
N PRO A 97 23.57 11.07 -20.93
CA PRO A 97 22.64 10.00 -21.32
C PRO A 97 23.31 8.83 -22.06
N ASP A 98 24.54 9.00 -22.55
CA ASP A 98 25.30 8.00 -23.30
C ASP A 98 26.32 7.24 -22.42
N TRP A 99 26.37 7.53 -21.12
CA TRP A 99 27.25 6.83 -20.19
C TRP A 99 26.67 5.46 -19.77
N TRP A 100 27.34 4.39 -20.17
CA TRP A 100 27.08 3.03 -19.71
C TRP A 100 28.30 2.55 -18.91
N PRO A 101 28.15 1.93 -17.73
CA PRO A 101 29.28 1.33 -17.04
C PRO A 101 29.85 0.20 -17.92
N ASP A 102 31.18 0.16 -18.07
CA ASP A 102 31.86 -0.90 -18.81
C ASP A 102 31.56 -2.27 -18.15
N GLU A 103 31.39 -3.29 -18.97
CA GLU A 103 31.12 -4.65 -18.50
C GLU A 103 32.41 -5.28 -17.92
N GLU A 104 32.49 -5.34 -16.59
CA GLU A 104 33.57 -6.03 -15.89
C GLU A 104 33.37 -7.56 -15.96
N TRP A 105 34.24 -8.25 -16.68
CA TRP A 105 34.31 -9.71 -16.66
C TRP A 105 35.17 -10.16 -15.46
N PRO A 106 34.75 -11.18 -14.69
CA PRO A 106 35.58 -11.72 -13.62
C PRO A 106 36.82 -12.43 -14.18
N ASP A 107 37.99 -12.17 -13.59
CA ASP A 107 39.27 -12.86 -13.85
C ASP A 107 39.22 -14.37 -13.49
#